data_AF-A0A917FI55-F1
#
_entry.id   AF-A0A917FI55-F1
#
_cell.length_a   1.000
_cell.length_b   1.000
_cell.length_c   1.000
_cell.angle_alpha   90.00
_cell.angle_beta   90.00
_cell.angle_gamma   90.00
#
_symmetry.space_group_name_H-M   'P 1'
#
loop_
_entity.id
_entity.type
_entity.pdbx_description
1 polymer ?
#
loop_
_entity_poly.entity_id
_entity_poly.type
_entity_poly.pdbx_seq_one_letter_code
_entity_poly.pdbx_strand_id
1 'polypeptide(L)'
;MSEINLILADSSASVSDLKKNPMAVVKAGEGFPVAILNRNKPAFYCVPSEEWERLLDKLEDIELSHLAKGRINNKSFRVDLDEL
;
A
#
# COMPACT_ATOMS: atom_id res chain seq x y z
N MET A 1 -27.63 -2.79 17.05
CA MET A 1 -27.18 -3.38 15.77
C MET A 1 -25.66 -3.41 15.80
N SER A 2 -25.04 -4.55 15.50
CA SER A 2 -23.58 -4.65 15.39
C SER A 2 -23.11 -3.93 14.12
N GLU A 3 -22.16 -3.00 14.25
CA GLU A 3 -21.43 -2.42 13.12
C GLU A 3 -20.71 -3.53 12.34
N ILE A 4 -20.97 -3.63 11.04
CA ILE A 4 -20.18 -4.44 10.10
C ILE A 4 -19.01 -3.58 9.63
N ASN A 5 -17.79 -3.95 10.00
CA ASN A 5 -16.58 -3.27 9.56
C ASN A 5 -15.98 -4.04 8.38
N LEU A 6 -15.75 -3.34 7.25
CA LEU A 6 -15.07 -3.93 6.10
C LEU A 6 -13.57 -4.08 6.42
N ILE A 7 -13.04 -5.29 6.21
CA ILE A 7 -11.62 -5.58 6.34
C ILE A 7 -11.04 -5.75 4.93
N LEU A 8 -10.00 -4.98 4.62
CA LEU A 8 -9.31 -4.95 3.33
C LEU A 8 -8.02 -5.80 3.35
N ALA A 9 -8.07 -6.91 4.07
CA ALA A 9 -6.98 -7.85 4.23
C ALA A 9 -7.56 -9.26 4.42
N ASP A 10 -6.89 -10.25 3.83
CA ASP A 10 -7.30 -11.66 3.94
C ASP A 10 -6.87 -12.28 5.28
N SER A 11 -5.98 -11.61 6.01
CA SER A 11 -5.47 -12.03 7.32
C SER A 11 -5.75 -10.98 8.38
N SER A 12 -6.00 -11.42 9.61
CA SER A 12 -6.18 -10.54 10.76
C SER A 12 -5.57 -11.12 12.03
N ALA A 13 -5.14 -10.26 12.94
CA ALA A 13 -4.60 -10.63 14.25
C ALA A 13 -5.06 -9.63 15.31
N SER A 14 -5.13 -10.04 16.57
CA SER A 14 -5.44 -9.10 17.65
C SER A 14 -4.22 -8.23 18.00
N VAL A 15 -4.45 -7.07 18.61
CA VAL A 15 -3.36 -6.27 19.22
C VAL A 15 -2.54 -7.09 20.22
N SER A 16 -3.17 -8.05 20.91
CA SER A 16 -2.49 -8.93 21.86
C SER A 16 -1.55 -9.92 21.15
N ASP A 17 -1.95 -10.46 20.00
CA ASP A 17 -1.10 -11.37 19.21
C ASP A 17 0.08 -10.62 18.60
N LEU A 18 -0.17 -9.42 18.09
CA LEU A 18 0.87 -8.52 17.60
C LEU A 18 1.90 -8.21 18.70
N LYS A 19 1.46 -7.91 19.92
CA LYS A 19 2.36 -7.66 21.06
C LYS A 19 3.19 -8.88 21.46
N LYS A 20 2.62 -10.08 21.37
CA LYS A 20 3.31 -11.34 21.74
C LYS A 20 4.42 -11.68 20.74
N ASN A 21 4.11 -11.61 19.44
CA ASN A 21 5.08 -11.94 18.39
C ASN A 21 4.79 -11.16 17.10
N PRO A 22 5.35 -9.94 16.96
CA PRO A 22 5.11 -9.09 15.80
C PRO A 22 5.49 -9.77 14.48
N MET A 23 6.62 -10.48 14.47
CA MET A 23 7.16 -11.10 13.24
C MET A 23 6.30 -12.27 12.77
N ALA A 24 5.73 -13.05 13.70
CA ALA A 24 4.79 -14.10 13.34
C ALA A 24 3.50 -13.53 12.72
N VAL A 25 2.99 -12.42 13.27
CA VAL A 25 1.83 -11.73 12.70
C VAL A 25 2.11 -11.22 11.29
N VAL A 26 3.25 -10.55 11.07
CA VAL A 26 3.66 -10.09 9.73
C VAL A 26 3.76 -11.27 8.76
N LYS A 27 4.40 -12.37 9.17
CA LYS A 27 4.58 -13.56 8.34
C LYS A 27 3.25 -14.24 7.98
N ALA A 28 2.25 -14.18 8.87
CA ALA A 28 0.90 -14.70 8.61
C ALA A 28 0.14 -13.90 7.55
N GLY A 29 0.63 -12.73 7.15
CA GLY A 29 0.14 -11.99 5.99
C GLY A 29 0.68 -12.49 4.65
N GLU A 30 1.70 -13.36 4.64
CA GLU A 30 2.30 -13.92 3.41
C GLU A 30 2.70 -12.85 2.38
N GLY A 31 3.19 -11.70 2.85
CA GLY A 31 3.55 -10.56 2.00
C GLY A 31 2.41 -9.55 1.78
N PHE A 32 1.19 -9.86 2.20
CA PHE A 32 0.03 -8.98 2.16
C PHE A 32 -0.22 -8.28 3.51
N PRO A 33 -1.04 -7.20 3.53
CA PRO A 33 -1.47 -6.55 4.76
C PRO A 33 -2.16 -7.50 5.74
N VAL A 34 -1.95 -7.27 7.03
CA VAL A 34 -2.68 -7.96 8.12
C VAL A 34 -3.50 -6.94 8.89
N ALA A 35 -4.81 -7.16 9.01
CA ALA A 35 -5.67 -6.29 9.80
C ALA A 35 -5.46 -6.54 11.30
N ILE A 36 -5.13 -5.49 12.03
CA ILE A 36 -4.93 -5.57 13.48
C ILE A 36 -6.20 -5.14 14.20
N LEU A 37 -6.76 -6.05 14.99
CA LEU A 37 -8.03 -5.88 15.67
C LEU A 37 -7.84 -5.47 17.13
N ASN A 38 -8.59 -4.46 17.58
CA ASN A 38 -8.73 -4.09 18.98
C ASN A 38 -10.18 -4.26 19.40
N ARG A 39 -10.45 -5.11 20.40
CA ARG A 39 -11.82 -5.46 20.84
C ARG A 39 -12.73 -5.86 19.65
N ASN A 40 -12.22 -6.72 18.77
CA ASN A 40 -12.87 -7.21 17.55
C ASN A 40 -13.27 -6.13 16.52
N LYS A 41 -12.72 -4.91 16.63
CA LYS A 41 -12.82 -3.88 15.61
C LYS A 41 -11.47 -3.67 14.93
N PRO A 42 -11.40 -3.52 13.60
CA PRO A 42 -10.15 -3.20 12.92
C PRO A 42 -9.65 -1.83 13.40
N ALA A 43 -8.40 -1.78 13.86
CA ALA A 43 -7.77 -0.58 14.40
C ALA A 43 -6.75 0.01 13.42
N PHE A 44 -5.93 -0.85 12.80
CA PHE A 44 -4.94 -0.48 11.79
C PHE A 44 -4.53 -1.70 10.96
N TYR A 45 -3.77 -1.49 9.89
CA TYR A 45 -3.15 -2.55 9.11
C TYR A 45 -1.65 -2.60 9.40
N CYS A 46 -1.12 -3.81 9.53
CA CYS A 46 0.31 -4.06 9.48
C CYS A 46 0.67 -4.43 8.04
N VAL A 47 1.43 -3.58 7.37
CA VAL A 47 1.87 -3.77 5.98
C VAL A 47 3.36 -4.07 5.98
N PRO A 48 3.84 -5.16 5.34
CA PRO A 48 5.28 -5.40 5.19
C PRO A 48 5.97 -4.24 4.46
N SER A 49 7.23 -3.92 4.84
CA SER A 49 7.97 -2.77 4.26
C SER A 49 8.01 -2.81 2.73
N GLU A 50 8.36 -3.97 2.18
CA GLU A 50 8.48 -4.18 0.73
C GLU A 50 7.15 -3.94 0.00
N GLU A 51 6.03 -4.30 0.62
CA GLU A 51 4.70 -4.09 0.03
C GLU A 51 4.24 -2.64 0.18
N TRP A 52 4.63 -1.97 1.28
CA TRP A 52 4.39 -0.55 1.46
C TRP A 52 5.15 0.28 0.42
N GLU A 53 6.42 -0.05 0.18
CA GLU A 53 7.25 0.56 -0.87
C GLU A 53 6.62 0.35 -2.25
N ARG A 54 6.26 -0.89 -2.61
CA ARG A 54 5.56 -1.19 -3.87
C ARG A 54 4.25 -0.42 -4.06
N LEU A 55 3.50 -0.19 -2.98
CA LEU A 55 2.28 0.60 -3.03
C LEU A 55 2.59 2.07 -3.37
N LEU A 56 3.62 2.64 -2.73
CA LEU A 56 4.03 4.02 -2.98
C LEU A 56 4.55 4.20 -4.41
N ASP A 57 5.38 3.28 -4.91
CA ASP A 57 5.89 3.32 -6.29
C ASP A 57 4.74 3.34 -7.31
N LYS A 58 3.71 2.51 -7.09
CA LYS A 58 2.52 2.49 -7.97
C LYS A 58 1.72 3.78 -7.91
N LEU A 59 1.66 4.45 -6.76
CA LEU A 59 0.97 5.74 -6.63
C LEU A 59 1.74 6.82 -7.41
N GLU A 60 3.06 6.85 -7.30
CA GLU A 60 3.92 7.75 -8.08
C GLU A 60 3.76 7.51 -9.59
N ASP A 61 3.75 6.25 -10.03
CA ASP A 61 3.51 5.89 -11.43
C ASP A 61 2.16 6.39 -11.95
N ILE A 62 1.11 6.37 -11.12
CA ILE A 62 -0.22 6.88 -11.49
C ILE A 62 -0.16 8.40 -11.70
N GLU A 63 0.48 9.13 -10.79
CA GLU A 63 0.65 10.57 -10.91
C GLU A 63 1.47 10.96 -12.14
N LEU A 64 2.58 10.25 -12.38
CA LEU A 64 3.43 10.45 -13.56
C LEU A 64 2.67 10.10 -14.85
N SER A 65 1.86 9.04 -14.84
CA SER A 65 1.01 8.65 -15.97
C SER A 65 -0.01 9.74 -16.30
N HIS A 66 -0.64 10.35 -15.29
CA HIS A 66 -1.55 11.48 -15.50
C HIS A 66 -0.84 12.68 -16.12
N LEU A 67 0.35 13.03 -15.63
CA LEU A 67 1.15 14.11 -16.19
C LEU A 67 1.56 13.85 -17.65
N ALA A 68 2.02 12.63 -17.94
CA ALA A 68 2.42 12.22 -19.28
C ALA A 68 1.24 12.26 -20.25
N LYS A 69 0.08 11.72 -19.85
CA LYS A 69 -1.16 11.76 -20.65
C LYS A 69 -1.62 13.20 -20.92
N GLY A 70 -1.51 14.09 -19.92
CA GLY A 70 -1.84 15.51 -20.08
C GLY A 70 -0.92 16.25 -21.07
N ARG A 71 0.29 15.73 -21.31
CA ARG A 71 1.29 16.34 -22.20
C ARG A 71 1.39 15.69 -23.57
N ILE A 72 0.73 14.55 -23.80
CA ILE A 72 0.93 13.73 -25.01
C ILE A 72 0.59 14.47 -26.31
N ASN A 73 -0.35 15.42 -26.25
CA ASN A 73 -0.80 16.22 -27.39
C ASN A 73 -0.21 17.65 -27.41
N ASN A 74 0.73 17.95 -26.50
CA ASN A 74 1.40 19.26 -26.51
C ASN A 74 2.41 19.34 -27.67
N LYS A 75 2.79 20.58 -28.01
CA LYS A 75 3.86 20.82 -28.99
C LYS A 75 5.16 20.16 -28.52
N SER A 76 5.66 19.20 -29.29
CA SER A 76 6.94 18.55 -29.05
C SER A 76 8.06 19.27 -29.79
N PHE A 77 9.27 19.16 -29.25
CA PHE A 77 10.49 19.70 -29.84
C PHE A 77 11.53 18.59 -29.87
N ARG A 78 12.26 18.49 -30.97
CA ARG A 78 13.40 17.58 -31.06
C ARG A 78 14.56 18.18 -30.26
N VAL A 79 15.15 17.39 -29.38
CA VAL A 79 16.34 17.73 -28.60
C VAL A 79 17.39 16.64 -28.82
N ASP A 80 18.66 17.03 -28.80
CA ASP A 80 19.78 16.10 -28.72
C ASP A 80 20.17 15.91 -27.24
N LEU A 81 20.47 14.69 -26.83
CA LEU A 81 20.88 14.40 -25.46
C LEU A 81 22.32 14.86 -25.18
N ASP A 82 23.17 14.92 -26.22
CA ASP A 82 24.56 15.36 -26.09
C ASP A 82 24.69 16.91 -25.97
N GLU A 83 23.60 17.64 -26.17
CA GLU A 83 23.53 19.12 -26.09
C GLU A 83 22.83 19.64 -24.82
N LEU A 84 22.48 18.77 -23.87
CA LEU A 84 21.81 19.09 -22.60
C LEU A 84 22.76 19.38 -21.43
#